data_AF-A0A7D4AL97-F1
#
_entry.id   AF-A0A7D4AL97-F1
#
_cell.length_a   1.000
_cell.length_b   1.000
_cell.length_c   1.000
_cell.angle_alpha   90.00
_cell.angle_beta   90.00
_cell.angle_gamma   90.00
#
_symmetry.space_group_name_H-M   'P 1'
#
loop_
_entity.id
_entity.type
_entity.pdbx_description
1 polymer ?
#
loop_
_entity_poly.entity_id
_entity_poly.type
_entity_poly.pdbx_seq_one_letter_code
_entity_poly.pdbx_strand_id
1 'polypeptide(L)'
;MTRTLPRLFGLLLLGVLSSLLLLCSCETSRTREASNPAREAQRVSDAAGASLSGAASSHQIMRLDSKGGVKYKLAQSVMAAALIRQFHDGTVIDRIMVRKAPGSDAARPVYYLIGMGHNNGSYRAVALPLHGTDDSTFYLTPSASRYVISG
;
A
#
# COMPACT_ATOMS: atom_id res chain seq x y z
N MET A 1 27.78 38.13 -52.39
CA MET A 1 28.23 37.04 -51.48
C MET A 1 27.73 37.32 -50.07
N THR A 2 26.46 37.06 -49.72
CA THR A 2 25.90 37.43 -48.37
C THR A 2 24.66 36.58 -47.99
N ARG A 3 24.71 35.25 -48.14
CA ARG A 3 23.59 34.36 -47.71
C ARG A 3 24.00 33.17 -46.84
N THR A 4 25.30 33.02 -46.53
CA THR A 4 25.83 31.87 -45.77
C THR A 4 25.89 32.12 -44.25
N LEU A 5 25.96 33.39 -43.82
CA LEU A 5 26.07 33.76 -42.41
C LEU A 5 24.89 33.31 -41.51
N PRO A 6 23.60 33.47 -41.89
CA PRO A 6 22.50 33.12 -40.99
C PRO A 6 22.32 31.61 -40.83
N ARG A 7 22.79 30.81 -41.80
CA ARG A 7 22.72 29.34 -41.75
C ARG A 7 23.77 28.74 -40.82
N LEU A 8 24.96 29.34 -40.77
CA LEU A 8 26.01 28.96 -39.81
C LEU A 8 25.61 29.29 -38.37
N PHE A 9 24.94 30.44 -38.16
CA PHE A 9 24.44 30.82 -36.83
C PHE A 9 23.33 29.89 -36.33
N GLY A 10 22.43 29.46 -37.21
CA GLY A 10 21.38 28.49 -36.88
C GLY A 10 21.93 27.10 -36.50
N LEU A 11 22.95 26.62 -37.21
CA LEU A 11 23.61 25.35 -36.88
C LEU A 11 24.37 25.41 -35.56
N LEU A 12 25.00 26.55 -35.26
CA LEU A 12 25.71 26.76 -33.99
C LEU A 12 24.74 26.84 -32.81
N LEU A 13 23.61 27.52 -32.98
CA LEU A 13 22.55 27.59 -31.97
C LEU A 13 21.93 26.21 -31.68
N LEU A 14 21.69 25.40 -32.72
CA LEU A 14 21.16 24.05 -32.58
C LEU A 14 22.14 23.11 -31.84
N GLY A 15 23.45 23.29 -32.08
CA GLY A 15 24.50 22.56 -31.38
C GLY A 15 24.57 22.91 -29.89
N VAL A 16 24.47 24.20 -29.55
CA VAL A 16 24.45 24.67 -28.16
C VAL A 16 23.18 24.19 -27.43
N LEU A 17 22.02 24.23 -28.07
CA LEU A 17 20.77 23.75 -27.47
C LEU A 17 20.81 22.23 -27.21
N SER A 18 21.39 21.47 -28.14
CA SER A 18 21.50 20.00 -28.01
C SER A 18 22.47 19.60 -26.90
N SER A 19 23.57 20.35 -26.72
CA SER A 19 24.54 20.09 -25.66
C SER A 19 24.00 20.48 -24.27
N LEU A 20 23.15 21.51 -24.17
CA LEU A 20 22.49 21.89 -22.91
C LEU A 20 21.47 20.85 -22.43
N LEU A 21 20.75 20.20 -23.36
CA LEU A 21 19.79 19.14 -23.04
C LEU A 21 20.46 17.86 -22.50
N LEU A 22 21.69 17.58 -22.92
CA LEU A 22 22.48 16.41 -22.45
C LEU A 22 23.04 16.61 -21.03
N LEU A 23 23.27 17.85 -20.60
CA LEU A 23 23.80 18.17 -19.26
C LEU A 23 22.72 18.27 -18.17
N CYS A 24 21.43 18.34 -18.55
CA CYS A 24 20.30 18.42 -17.60
C CYS A 24 19.80 17.06 -17.08
N SER A 25 20.41 15.95 -17.50
CA SER A 25 20.07 14.61 -17.02
C SER A 25 21.18 14.02 -16.16
N CYS A 26 21.39 14.52 -14.93
CA CYS A 26 22.11 13.79 -13.87
C CYS A 26 22.12 14.55 -12.52
N GLU A 27 20.96 14.88 -11.96
CA GLU A 27 20.86 14.98 -10.50
C GLU A 27 19.47 14.60 -10.02
N THR A 28 19.14 13.31 -10.16
CA THR A 28 18.21 12.70 -9.21
C THR A 28 19.07 11.89 -8.25
N SER A 29 19.58 12.59 -7.24
CA SER A 29 20.09 11.93 -6.05
C SER A 29 18.91 11.20 -5.43
N ARG A 30 18.81 9.88 -5.68
CA ARG A 30 17.89 9.01 -4.97
C ARG A 30 18.40 8.95 -3.53
N THR A 31 17.97 9.90 -2.71
CA THR A 31 18.00 9.78 -1.26
C THR A 31 17.28 8.49 -0.91
N ARG A 32 18.07 7.46 -0.64
CA ARG A 32 17.62 6.12 -0.27
C ARG A 32 17.19 6.17 1.19
N GLU A 33 16.08 6.83 1.46
CA GLU A 33 15.40 6.76 2.74
C GLU A 33 13.90 6.73 2.51
N ALA A 34 13.35 5.53 2.70
CA ALA A 34 12.05 5.24 3.29
C ALA A 34 11.64 3.84 2.83
N SER A 35 11.35 2.98 3.80
CA SER A 35 10.66 1.70 3.67
C SER A 35 9.72 1.66 2.46
N ASN A 36 10.12 0.99 1.37
CA ASN A 36 9.24 0.84 0.22
C ASN A 36 8.13 -0.15 0.60
N PRO A 37 6.87 0.28 0.76
CA PRO A 37 5.79 -0.58 1.21
C PRO A 37 5.49 -1.70 0.19
N ALA A 38 5.79 -1.48 -1.09
CA ALA A 38 5.64 -2.50 -2.12
C ALA A 38 6.67 -3.63 -1.98
N ARG A 39 7.91 -3.32 -1.53
CA ARG A 39 8.94 -4.34 -1.25
C ARG A 39 8.67 -5.10 0.03
N GLU A 40 8.14 -4.43 1.06
CA GLU A 40 7.73 -5.08 2.30
C GLU A 40 6.52 -5.99 2.08
N ALA A 41 5.51 -5.52 1.35
CA ALA A 41 4.38 -6.36 0.90
C ALA A 41 4.84 -7.53 0.02
N GLN A 42 5.88 -7.33 -0.79
CA GLN A 42 6.46 -8.39 -1.61
C GLN A 42 7.16 -9.45 -0.76
N ARG A 43 7.92 -9.07 0.28
CA ARG A 43 8.50 -10.05 1.24
C ARG A 43 7.46 -10.86 1.99
N VAL A 44 6.30 -10.26 2.27
CA VAL A 44 5.15 -10.99 2.84
C VAL A 44 4.58 -11.99 1.83
N SER A 45 4.65 -11.69 0.52
CA SER A 45 4.13 -12.54 -0.56
C SER A 45 5.12 -13.64 -0.99
N ASP A 46 6.43 -13.36 -0.92
CA ASP A 46 7.52 -14.25 -1.39
C ASP A 46 7.95 -15.30 -0.35
N ALA A 47 7.26 -15.41 0.80
CA ALA A 47 7.37 -16.54 1.71
C ALA A 47 6.73 -17.84 1.14
N ALA A 48 6.92 -18.06 -0.17
CA ALA A 48 6.42 -19.18 -0.97
C ALA A 48 7.22 -20.48 -0.71
N GLY A 49 7.38 -20.81 0.57
CA GLY A 49 7.89 -22.08 1.08
C GLY A 49 7.16 -22.56 2.34
N ALA A 50 6.25 -21.77 2.90
CA ALA A 50 5.47 -22.12 4.08
C ALA A 50 4.01 -22.45 3.71
N SER A 51 3.82 -23.43 2.82
CA SER A 51 2.55 -24.16 2.79
C SER A 51 2.55 -25.19 3.91
N LEU A 52 1.38 -25.39 4.53
CA LEU A 52 0.98 -26.48 5.46
C LEU A 52 0.71 -26.07 6.92
N SER A 53 -0.28 -25.19 7.12
CA SER A 53 -1.32 -25.30 8.15
C SER A 53 -2.16 -24.02 8.13
N GLY A 54 -3.49 -24.12 8.20
CA GLY A 54 -4.37 -22.95 8.22
C GLY A 54 -4.10 -21.94 9.34
N ALA A 55 -3.31 -22.33 10.37
CA ALA A 55 -2.81 -21.44 11.42
C ALA A 55 -1.48 -20.75 11.09
N ALA A 56 -0.65 -21.31 10.18
CA ALA A 56 0.69 -20.82 9.83
C ALA A 56 0.70 -19.64 8.85
N SER A 57 -0.46 -19.29 8.29
CA SER A 57 -0.65 -18.19 7.33
C SER A 57 -1.44 -17.00 7.92
N SER A 58 -1.74 -17.05 9.22
CA SER A 58 -2.41 -15.95 9.92
C SER A 58 -1.43 -14.81 10.19
N HIS A 59 -1.76 -13.63 9.70
CA HIS A 59 -0.92 -12.45 9.88
C HIS A 59 -1.40 -11.61 11.04
N GLN A 60 -0.53 -11.32 12.00
CA GLN A 60 -0.84 -10.39 13.08
C GLN A 60 -1.00 -8.97 12.51
N ILE A 61 -2.16 -8.37 12.74
CA ILE A 61 -2.52 -7.05 12.24
C ILE A 61 -2.30 -5.99 13.30
N MET A 62 -2.76 -6.26 14.53
CA MET A 62 -2.68 -5.31 15.62
C MET A 62 -2.56 -5.99 16.98
N ARG A 63 -2.26 -5.18 17.99
CA ARG A 63 -2.43 -5.48 19.41
C ARG A 63 -3.11 -4.29 20.08
N LEU A 64 -3.98 -4.54 21.04
CA LEU A 64 -4.54 -3.47 21.87
C LEU A 64 -3.57 -3.11 23.00
N ASP A 65 -3.47 -1.83 23.32
CA ASP A 65 -2.82 -1.39 24.56
C ASP A 65 -3.76 -1.50 25.77
N SER A 66 -3.22 -1.24 26.96
CA SER A 66 -3.98 -1.31 28.22
C SER A 66 -5.14 -0.32 28.32
N LYS A 67 -5.21 0.68 27.44
CA LYS A 67 -6.29 1.67 27.35
C LYS A 67 -7.25 1.39 26.18
N GLY A 68 -7.08 0.27 25.47
CA GLY A 68 -7.87 -0.10 24.29
C GLY A 68 -7.45 0.61 22.99
N GLY A 69 -6.31 1.30 23.00
CA GLY A 69 -5.71 1.89 21.81
C GLY A 69 -5.15 0.82 20.86
N VAL A 70 -5.34 1.04 19.56
CA VAL A 70 -4.89 0.12 18.51
C VAL A 70 -3.42 0.37 18.17
N LYS A 71 -2.57 -0.63 18.40
CA LYS A 71 -1.17 -0.63 17.93
C LYS A 71 -1.03 -1.58 16.74
N TYR A 72 -0.82 -1.00 15.56
CA TYR A 72 -0.61 -1.78 14.33
C TYR A 72 0.76 -2.45 14.35
N LYS A 73 0.82 -3.72 13.93
CA LYS A 73 2.09 -4.41 13.69
C LYS A 73 2.68 -4.07 12.31
N LEU A 74 1.81 -3.98 11.32
CA LEU A 74 2.16 -3.63 9.94
C LEU A 74 1.80 -2.17 9.67
N ALA A 75 2.62 -1.49 8.88
CA ALA A 75 2.27 -0.16 8.41
C ALA A 75 0.95 -0.20 7.62
N GLN A 76 0.10 0.80 7.83
CA GLN A 76 -1.20 0.90 7.15
C GLN A 76 -1.05 0.95 5.63
N SER A 77 0.02 1.60 5.12
CA SER A 77 0.34 1.61 3.69
C SER A 77 0.66 0.23 3.11
N VAL A 78 1.31 -0.65 3.89
CA VAL A 78 1.59 -2.03 3.50
C VAL A 78 0.30 -2.84 3.42
N MET A 79 -0.58 -2.67 4.41
CA MET A 79 -1.90 -3.32 4.40
C MET A 79 -2.78 -2.82 3.25
N ALA A 80 -2.75 -1.52 2.94
CA ALA A 80 -3.45 -0.95 1.78
C ALA A 80 -2.96 -1.57 0.47
N ALA A 81 -1.63 -1.63 0.27
CA ALA A 81 -1.05 -2.26 -0.92
C ALA A 81 -1.45 -3.73 -1.05
N ALA A 82 -1.49 -4.47 0.06
CA ALA A 82 -1.92 -5.87 0.07
C ALA A 82 -3.41 -6.01 -0.31
N LEU A 83 -4.29 -5.16 0.22
CA LEU A 83 -5.72 -5.17 -0.14
C LEU A 83 -5.96 -4.78 -1.59
N ILE A 84 -5.27 -3.76 -2.11
CA ILE A 84 -5.36 -3.34 -3.51
C ILE A 84 -5.04 -4.52 -4.44
N ARG A 85 -3.97 -5.25 -4.14
CA ARG A 85 -3.58 -6.43 -4.94
C ARG A 85 -4.68 -7.49 -4.99
N GLN A 86 -5.52 -7.63 -3.96
CA GLN A 86 -6.56 -8.66 -3.91
C GLN A 86 -7.79 -8.35 -4.77
N PHE A 87 -8.04 -7.08 -5.12
CA PHE A 87 -9.24 -6.71 -5.87
C PHE A 87 -9.12 -6.93 -7.38
N HIS A 88 -7.90 -6.81 -7.94
CA HIS A 88 -7.61 -7.03 -9.38
C HIS A 88 -8.50 -6.27 -10.39
N ASP A 89 -9.21 -5.22 -9.97
CA ASP A 89 -10.26 -4.56 -10.77
C ASP A 89 -10.11 -3.03 -10.83
N GLY A 90 -8.90 -2.51 -10.55
CA GLY A 90 -8.61 -1.08 -10.54
C GLY A 90 -8.98 -0.36 -9.24
N THR A 91 -9.43 -1.08 -8.21
CA THR A 91 -9.69 -0.50 -6.89
C THR A 91 -8.42 0.01 -6.23
N VAL A 92 -8.50 1.24 -5.73
CA VAL A 92 -7.47 1.89 -4.92
C VAL A 92 -7.99 2.03 -3.50
N ILE A 93 -7.18 1.65 -2.51
CA ILE A 93 -7.46 1.80 -1.08
C ILE A 93 -6.53 2.88 -0.54
N ASP A 94 -7.09 3.98 -0.06
CA ASP A 94 -6.35 5.14 0.47
C ASP A 94 -6.38 5.20 2.00
N ARG A 95 -7.35 4.53 2.64
CA ARG A 95 -7.51 4.54 4.09
C ARG A 95 -7.65 3.14 4.66
N ILE A 96 -6.83 2.85 5.66
CA ILE A 96 -6.89 1.63 6.47
C ILE A 96 -7.20 1.98 7.93
N MET A 97 -8.13 1.25 8.54
CA MET A 97 -8.38 1.34 9.97
C MET A 97 -8.82 0.01 10.55
N VAL A 98 -8.59 -0.18 11.84
CA VAL A 98 -9.24 -1.25 12.59
C VAL A 98 -10.33 -0.68 13.49
N ARG A 99 -11.51 -1.30 13.47
CA ARG A 99 -12.66 -0.88 14.27
C ARG A 99 -13.27 -2.06 15.01
N LYS A 100 -13.71 -1.81 16.25
CA LYS A 100 -14.54 -2.74 17.02
C LYS A 100 -15.93 -2.81 16.38
N ALA A 101 -16.48 -4.00 16.26
CA ALA A 101 -17.83 -4.23 15.78
C ALA A 101 -18.85 -3.64 16.76
N PRO A 102 -19.87 -2.88 16.29
CA PRO A 102 -20.97 -2.43 17.12
C PRO A 102 -21.64 -3.61 17.83
N GLY A 103 -21.97 -3.44 19.12
CA GLY A 103 -22.66 -4.47 19.89
C GLY A 103 -21.83 -5.70 20.26
N SER A 104 -20.54 -5.74 19.95
CA SER A 104 -19.69 -6.85 20.39
C SER A 104 -19.42 -6.80 21.90
N ASP A 105 -19.55 -7.97 22.54
CA ASP A 105 -19.32 -8.16 23.97
C ASP A 105 -17.92 -7.68 24.38
N ALA A 106 -17.81 -7.11 25.57
CA ALA A 106 -16.54 -6.78 26.19
C ALA A 106 -15.66 -8.02 26.43
N ALA A 107 -16.28 -9.18 26.70
CA ALA A 107 -15.56 -10.43 26.94
C ALA A 107 -14.94 -11.02 25.67
N ARG A 108 -15.55 -10.81 24.49
CA ARG A 108 -15.07 -11.30 23.19
C ARG A 108 -15.31 -10.27 22.09
N PRO A 109 -14.55 -9.17 22.09
CA PRO A 109 -14.78 -8.10 21.13
C PRO A 109 -14.35 -8.55 19.73
N VAL A 110 -15.24 -8.32 18.76
CA VAL A 110 -14.94 -8.58 17.34
C VAL A 110 -14.37 -7.30 16.74
N TYR A 111 -13.24 -7.42 16.04
CA TYR A 111 -12.62 -6.30 15.34
C TYR A 111 -12.56 -6.59 13.85
N TYR A 112 -12.61 -5.52 13.05
CA TYR A 112 -12.50 -5.59 11.59
C TYR A 112 -11.33 -4.74 11.11
N LEU A 113 -10.51 -5.29 10.23
CA LEU A 113 -9.63 -4.51 9.37
C LEU A 113 -10.46 -3.98 8.21
N ILE A 114 -10.55 -2.65 8.12
CA ILE A 114 -11.35 -1.95 7.14
C ILE A 114 -10.41 -1.20 6.19
N GLY A 115 -10.55 -1.48 4.89
CA GLY A 115 -9.99 -0.68 3.82
C GLY A 115 -11.07 0.10 3.11
N MET A 116 -10.85 1.39 2.89
CA MET A 116 -11.73 2.25 2.10
C MET A 116 -10.95 2.90 0.97
N GLY A 117 -11.65 3.17 -0.12
CA GLY A 117 -11.13 3.93 -1.24
C GLY A 117 -12.14 3.94 -2.38
N HIS A 118 -11.65 3.80 -3.61
CA HIS A 118 -12.46 4.03 -4.80
C HIS A 118 -12.16 3.04 -5.92
N ASN A 119 -13.17 2.76 -6.75
CA ASN A 119 -13.03 2.09 -8.03
C ASN A 119 -13.71 2.96 -9.09
N ASN A 120 -12.96 3.45 -10.09
CA ASN A 120 -13.48 4.31 -11.14
C ASN A 120 -14.26 5.55 -10.63
N GLY A 121 -13.83 6.13 -9.51
CA GLY A 121 -14.47 7.28 -8.87
C GLY A 121 -15.63 6.93 -7.93
N SER A 122 -16.14 5.70 -7.96
CA SER A 122 -17.16 5.19 -7.03
C SER A 122 -16.55 4.76 -5.71
N TYR A 123 -17.28 4.96 -4.61
CA TYR A 123 -16.85 4.55 -3.28
C TYR A 123 -16.76 3.02 -3.19
N ARG A 124 -15.70 2.54 -2.55
CA ARG A 124 -15.56 1.12 -2.23
C ARG A 124 -14.94 0.92 -0.86
N ALA A 125 -15.46 -0.06 -0.13
CA ALA A 125 -14.90 -0.49 1.13
C ALA A 125 -14.85 -2.00 1.23
N VAL A 126 -13.89 -2.50 2.00
CA VAL A 126 -13.80 -3.90 2.42
C VAL A 126 -13.59 -3.98 3.92
N ALA A 127 -14.27 -4.93 4.56
CA ALA A 127 -14.06 -5.29 5.94
C ALA A 127 -13.66 -6.77 6.04
N LEU A 128 -12.61 -7.05 6.79
CA LEU A 128 -12.10 -8.37 7.10
C LEU A 128 -12.14 -8.61 8.61
N PRO A 129 -12.81 -9.65 9.12
CA PRO A 129 -12.84 -9.95 10.54
C PRO A 129 -11.47 -10.37 11.03
N LEU A 130 -11.12 -9.90 12.22
CA LEU A 130 -9.89 -10.26 12.91
C LEU A 130 -10.20 -11.24 14.03
N HIS A 131 -9.35 -12.26 14.14
CA HIS A 131 -9.38 -13.23 15.22
C HIS A 131 -8.52 -12.75 16.37
N GLY A 132 -9.15 -12.51 17.52
CA GLY A 132 -8.48 -12.12 18.76
C GLY A 132 -7.97 -13.32 19.55
N THR A 133 -6.85 -13.13 20.25
CA THR A 133 -6.27 -14.06 21.23
C THR A 133 -6.32 -13.45 22.63
N ASP A 134 -6.09 -14.26 23.66
CA ASP A 134 -6.20 -13.84 25.07
C ASP A 134 -5.23 -12.70 25.45
N ASP A 135 -4.11 -12.58 24.74
CA ASP A 135 -3.10 -11.52 24.90
C ASP A 135 -3.45 -10.22 24.15
N SER A 136 -4.72 -10.03 23.79
CA SER A 136 -5.23 -8.84 23.07
C SER A 136 -4.54 -8.60 21.72
N THR A 137 -4.02 -9.68 21.12
CA THR A 137 -3.41 -9.67 19.80
C THR A 137 -4.46 -10.11 18.78
N PHE A 138 -4.47 -9.47 17.61
CA PHE A 138 -5.47 -9.73 16.58
C PHE A 138 -4.82 -10.11 15.25
N TYR A 139 -5.32 -11.19 14.67
CA TYR A 139 -4.79 -11.82 13.48
C TYR A 139 -5.82 -11.80 12.35
N LEU A 140 -5.33 -11.64 11.12
CA LEU A 140 -6.10 -11.87 9.90
C LEU A 140 -5.76 -13.26 9.39
N THR A 141 -6.78 -14.11 9.28
CA THR A 141 -6.68 -15.45 8.69
C THR A 141 -6.94 -15.37 7.18
N PRO A 142 -6.27 -16.17 6.33
CA PRO A 142 -6.53 -16.16 4.89
C PRO A 142 -7.95 -16.60 4.51
N SER A 143 -8.58 -17.42 5.35
CA SER A 143 -9.97 -17.89 5.18
C SER A 143 -11.02 -16.94 5.76
N ALA A 144 -10.61 -15.74 6.21
CA ALA A 144 -11.54 -14.77 6.77
C ALA A 144 -12.59 -14.36 5.72
N SER A 145 -13.85 -14.31 6.13
CA SER A 145 -14.93 -13.79 5.27
C SER A 145 -14.62 -12.37 4.82
N ARG A 146 -14.93 -12.05 3.56
CA ARG A 146 -14.69 -10.73 2.99
C ARG A 146 -16.02 -10.04 2.72
N TYR A 147 -16.21 -8.89 3.35
CA TYR A 147 -17.40 -8.05 3.15
C TYR A 147 -16.99 -6.85 2.31
N VAL A 148 -17.53 -6.74 1.09
CA VAL A 148 -17.25 -5.63 0.17
C VAL A 148 -18.52 -4.81 -0.01
N ILE A 149 -18.39 -3.49 0.14
CA ILE A 149 -19.44 -2.51 -0.12
C ILE A 149 -18.98 -1.63 -1.28
N SER A 150 -19.85 -1.45 -2.25
CA SER A 150 -19.65 -0.55 -3.39
C SER A 150 -20.84 0.39 -3.49
N GLY A 151 -20.62 1.63 -3.94
CA GLY A 151 -21.66 2.65 -4.10
C GLY A 151 -21.45 3.55 -5.31
#